data_AF-A0AAD9D4B8-F1
#
_entry.id   AF-A0AAD9D4B8-F1
#
_cell.length_a   1.000
_cell.length_b   1.000
_cell.length_c   1.000
_cell.angle_alpha   90.00
_cell.angle_beta   90.00
_cell.angle_gamma   90.00
#
_symmetry.space_group_name_H-M   'P 1'
#
loop_
_entity.id
_entity.type
_entity.pdbx_description
1 polymer ?
#
loop_
_entity_poly.entity_id
_entity_poly.type
_entity_poly.pdbx_seq_one_letter_code
_entity_poly.pdbx_strand_id
1 'polypeptide(L)'
;MKNAMNAEEGRQACKAAEESQSTEAFATPHQEVTAETPLDLQLQRLRIDSRRFQFLECIDDASSCDHGEPISTSWLDCKEFVLAFADEFDNVVKVSGFNNAFPIARRATWEKFITVWESPAKMTSAVSVYLANATQCVLNGNTEFGHCYATYAACLEQWMACTVHKSQAAMDVYKILEIHIGDMHTLVSYLRRRIPCCCLDETYVKFRSTKKIGLCSNPDCPLPNGQTKRSAMLQCTRCRVANYCSRECQVKEWPNHKRWCDNDAKARAEFDSKKKSS
;
A
#
# COMPACT_ATOMS: atom_id res chain seq x y z
N MET A 1 21.71 -33.18 -20.16
CA MET A 1 21.87 -33.51 -18.72
C MET A 1 22.47 -32.37 -17.88
N LYS A 2 23.43 -31.58 -18.38
CA LYS A 2 24.00 -30.44 -17.62
C LYS A 2 23.01 -29.30 -17.27
N ASN A 3 21.95 -29.10 -18.06
CA ASN A 3 20.95 -28.06 -17.78
C ASN A 3 19.92 -28.41 -16.70
N ALA A 4 19.79 -29.70 -16.32
CA ALA A 4 18.89 -30.09 -15.23
C ALA A 4 19.54 -29.91 -13.84
N MET A 5 20.87 -30.00 -13.76
CA MET A 5 21.61 -29.85 -12.51
C MET A 5 21.65 -28.40 -12.01
N ASN A 6 21.75 -27.42 -12.92
CA ASN A 6 21.77 -26.00 -12.54
C ASN A 6 20.41 -25.48 -11.99
N ALA A 7 19.30 -26.12 -12.37
CA ALA A 7 17.98 -25.77 -11.83
C ALA A 7 17.75 -26.32 -10.41
N GLU A 8 18.44 -27.42 -10.06
CA GLU A 8 18.39 -28.03 -8.74
C GLU A 8 19.24 -27.25 -7.73
N GLU A 9 20.42 -26.77 -8.15
CA GLU A 9 21.31 -25.92 -7.34
C GLU A 9 20.67 -24.56 -7.01
N GLY A 10 19.91 -23.98 -7.94
CA GLY A 10 19.14 -22.75 -7.71
C GLY A 10 17.99 -22.91 -6.69
N ARG A 11 17.35 -24.09 -6.65
CA ARG A 11 16.30 -24.42 -5.67
C ARG A 11 16.85 -24.67 -4.27
N GLN A 12 18.04 -25.27 -4.17
CA GLN A 12 18.72 -25.48 -2.90
C GLN A 12 19.25 -24.17 -2.29
N ALA A 13 19.68 -23.21 -3.12
CA ALA A 13 20.13 -21.90 -2.63
C ALA A 13 18.98 -21.04 -2.04
N CYS A 14 17.76 -21.13 -2.58
CA CYS A 14 16.58 -20.44 -1.99
C CYS A 14 16.14 -21.06 -0.66
N LYS A 15 16.13 -22.40 -0.55
CA LYS A 15 15.81 -23.09 0.72
C LYS A 15 16.81 -22.78 1.84
N ALA A 16 18.11 -22.69 1.51
CA ALA A 16 19.14 -22.36 2.50
C ALA A 16 19.02 -20.91 3.01
N ALA A 17 18.55 -19.97 2.18
CA ALA A 17 18.30 -18.59 2.60
C ALA A 17 17.07 -18.49 3.55
N GLU A 18 16.06 -19.33 3.36
CA GLU A 18 14.87 -19.42 4.23
C GLU A 18 15.16 -20.16 5.55
N GLU A 19 15.97 -21.23 5.54
CA GLU A 19 16.35 -21.96 6.75
C GLU A 19 17.32 -21.18 7.66
N SER A 20 18.15 -20.28 7.07
CA SER A 20 18.95 -19.34 7.86
C SER A 20 18.11 -18.25 8.56
N GLN A 21 16.84 -18.09 8.17
CA GLN A 21 15.87 -17.19 8.82
C GLN A 21 14.89 -17.94 9.74
N SER A 22 14.88 -19.29 9.75
CA SER A 22 13.90 -20.08 10.50
C SER A 22 14.46 -20.79 11.75
N THR A 23 15.75 -20.64 12.07
CA THR A 23 16.40 -21.33 13.20
C THR A 23 16.60 -20.48 14.46
N GLU A 24 16.02 -19.27 14.53
CA GLU A 24 15.74 -18.65 15.83
C GLU A 24 14.45 -19.25 16.40
N ALA A 25 14.62 -20.23 17.30
CA ALA A 25 13.55 -20.80 18.09
C ALA A 25 12.87 -19.71 18.94
N PHE A 26 11.80 -19.12 18.41
CA PHE A 26 10.91 -18.23 19.17
C PHE A 26 9.98 -19.08 20.03
N ALA A 27 10.26 -19.03 21.33
CA ALA A 27 9.30 -19.39 22.36
C ALA A 27 7.94 -18.73 22.07
N THR A 28 6.86 -19.49 22.25
CA THR A 28 5.47 -19.00 22.22
C THR A 28 5.35 -17.69 23.00
N PRO A 29 5.01 -16.56 22.35
CA PRO A 29 4.76 -15.32 23.08
C PRO A 29 3.44 -15.46 23.83
N HIS A 30 3.51 -15.29 25.15
CA HIS A 30 2.38 -14.75 25.89
C HIS A 30 1.87 -13.52 25.15
N GLN A 31 0.54 -13.39 25.02
CA GLN A 31 -0.12 -12.24 24.44
C GLN A 31 0.26 -10.96 25.21
N GLU A 32 1.32 -10.29 24.76
CA GLU A 32 1.57 -8.90 25.06
C GLU A 32 0.74 -8.09 24.05
N VAL A 33 -0.30 -7.45 24.56
CA VAL A 33 -1.08 -6.46 23.79
C VAL A 33 -0.11 -5.34 23.40
N THR A 34 0.35 -5.33 22.15
CA THR A 34 1.18 -4.24 21.63
C THR A 34 0.34 -2.96 21.67
N ALA A 35 0.83 -1.95 22.38
CA ALA A 35 0.18 -0.64 22.42
C ALA A 35 -0.06 -0.13 20.98
N GLU A 36 -1.31 0.26 20.69
CA GLU A 36 -1.71 0.83 19.40
C GLU A 36 -0.76 1.97 19.02
N THR A 37 -0.28 2.00 17.77
CA THR A 37 0.56 3.12 17.36
C THR A 37 -0.30 4.38 17.32
N PRO A 38 0.19 5.56 17.70
CA PRO A 38 -0.71 6.69 17.84
C PRO A 38 -1.19 7.25 16.47
N LEU A 39 -0.65 6.75 15.34
CA LEU A 39 -1.22 6.92 13.99
C LEU A 39 -2.48 6.05 13.76
N ASP A 40 -2.54 4.86 14.38
CA ASP A 40 -3.71 3.98 14.33
C ASP A 40 -4.92 4.63 15.02
N LEU A 41 -4.68 5.37 16.12
CA LEU A 41 -5.69 6.19 16.80
C LEU A 41 -6.24 7.34 15.94
N GLN A 42 -5.44 7.86 15.01
CA GLN A 42 -5.86 8.93 14.10
C GLN A 42 -6.79 8.41 13.00
N LEU A 43 -6.64 7.14 12.62
CA LEU A 43 -7.42 6.47 11.58
C LEU A 43 -8.71 5.86 12.10
N GLN A 44 -8.73 5.33 13.33
CA GLN A 44 -9.96 4.88 14.00
C GLN A 44 -11.03 5.99 14.13
N ARG A 45 -10.65 7.27 14.05
CA ARG A 45 -11.58 8.41 14.08
C ARG A 45 -12.29 8.66 12.75
N LEU A 46 -11.79 8.12 11.64
CA LEU A 46 -12.39 8.18 10.30
C LEU A 46 -13.20 6.89 10.10
N ARG A 47 -14.42 6.86 10.66
CA ARG A 47 -15.28 5.66 10.69
C ARG A 47 -15.69 5.21 9.28
N ILE A 48 -15.59 3.90 9.02
CA ILE A 48 -16.08 3.24 7.81
C ILE A 48 -17.09 2.16 8.21
N ASP A 49 -18.37 2.37 7.87
CA ASP A 49 -19.46 1.40 8.08
C ASP A 49 -19.95 0.80 6.76
N SER A 50 -20.13 -0.53 6.77
CA SER A 50 -20.79 -1.40 5.78
C SER A 50 -20.28 -1.40 4.31
N ARG A 51 -19.33 -2.29 3.99
CA ARG A 51 -18.66 -2.41 2.67
C ARG A 51 -18.99 -3.67 1.85
N ARG A 52 -19.82 -4.58 2.37
CA ARG A 52 -19.99 -5.93 1.79
C ARG A 52 -20.80 -6.01 0.49
N PHE A 53 -21.53 -4.96 0.11
CA PHE A 53 -22.54 -5.05 -0.95
C PHE A 53 -22.28 -4.24 -2.24
N GLN A 54 -21.26 -3.38 -2.31
CA GLN A 54 -21.06 -2.53 -3.51
C GLN A 54 -20.06 -3.07 -4.55
N PHE A 55 -19.44 -4.23 -4.32
CA PHE A 55 -18.43 -4.78 -5.24
C PHE A 55 -19.00 -5.21 -6.61
N LEU A 56 -20.33 -5.39 -6.76
CA LEU A 56 -20.94 -5.99 -7.95
C LEU A 56 -22.04 -5.14 -8.64
N GLU A 57 -22.47 -4.01 -8.08
CA GLU A 57 -23.67 -3.28 -8.57
C GLU A 57 -23.36 -2.03 -9.41
N CYS A 58 -22.11 -1.72 -9.75
CA CYS A 58 -21.75 -0.49 -10.49
C CYS A 58 -21.56 -0.66 -12.01
N ILE A 59 -22.11 -1.69 -12.65
CA ILE A 59 -21.80 -2.02 -14.06
C ILE A 59 -22.78 -1.40 -15.09
N ASP A 60 -23.92 -0.83 -14.69
CA ASP A 60 -24.99 -0.53 -15.66
C ASP A 60 -25.13 0.95 -16.08
N ASP A 61 -24.03 1.64 -16.42
CA ASP A 61 -24.15 2.88 -17.20
C ASP A 61 -23.19 2.90 -18.39
N ALA A 62 -23.78 2.84 -19.59
CA ALA A 62 -23.11 2.73 -20.89
C ALA A 62 -22.34 3.99 -21.27
N SER A 63 -21.23 4.26 -20.56
CA SER A 63 -20.21 5.21 -21.00
C SER A 63 -19.25 4.52 -21.97
N SER A 64 -18.79 5.23 -22.99
CA SER A 64 -17.94 4.71 -24.08
C SER A 64 -16.48 4.41 -23.68
N CYS A 65 -16.15 4.47 -22.39
CA CYS A 65 -14.80 4.27 -21.88
C CYS A 65 -14.80 3.11 -20.90
N ASP A 66 -13.92 2.15 -21.13
CA ASP A 66 -13.85 0.92 -20.34
C ASP A 66 -13.34 1.15 -18.89
N HIS A 67 -12.99 2.38 -18.48
CA HIS A 67 -12.51 2.73 -17.13
C HIS A 67 -11.40 1.84 -16.54
N GLY A 68 -10.64 1.15 -17.40
CA GLY A 68 -9.66 0.16 -16.98
C GLY A 68 -10.24 -1.21 -16.66
N GLU A 69 -11.43 -1.55 -17.17
CA GLU A 69 -12.07 -2.86 -17.06
C GLU A 69 -11.03 -3.95 -17.28
N PRO A 70 -10.99 -4.98 -16.43
CA PRO A 70 -10.02 -6.04 -16.59
C PRO A 70 -10.24 -6.72 -17.94
N ILE A 71 -9.37 -6.41 -18.92
CA ILE A 71 -9.44 -6.89 -20.30
C ILE A 71 -9.36 -8.44 -20.39
N SER A 72 -9.07 -9.12 -19.29
CA SER A 72 -8.77 -10.55 -19.26
C SER A 72 -9.63 -11.33 -18.28
N THR A 73 -10.08 -12.51 -18.71
CA THR A 73 -10.63 -13.58 -17.87
C THR A 73 -9.72 -13.98 -16.71
N SER A 74 -8.43 -13.60 -16.75
CA SER A 74 -7.43 -13.73 -15.68
C SER A 74 -7.89 -13.16 -14.33
N TRP A 75 -8.86 -12.23 -14.30
CA TRP A 75 -9.36 -11.74 -13.01
C TRP A 75 -10.16 -12.81 -12.24
N LEU A 76 -10.82 -13.77 -12.93
CA LEU A 76 -11.50 -14.88 -12.26
C LEU A 76 -10.51 -15.71 -11.44
N ASP A 77 -9.29 -15.87 -11.94
CA ASP A 77 -8.21 -16.59 -11.25
C ASP A 77 -7.74 -15.89 -9.97
N CYS A 78 -8.04 -14.60 -9.82
CA CYS A 78 -7.63 -13.79 -8.67
C CYS A 78 -8.83 -13.30 -7.83
N LYS A 79 -10.07 -13.61 -8.21
CA LYS A 79 -11.29 -13.07 -7.58
C LYS A 79 -11.34 -13.35 -6.08
N GLU A 80 -11.12 -14.60 -5.69
CA GLU A 80 -11.15 -14.99 -4.28
C GLU A 80 -10.03 -14.32 -3.48
N PHE A 81 -8.85 -14.17 -4.07
CA PHE A 81 -7.74 -13.47 -3.45
C PHE A 81 -8.05 -11.99 -3.22
N VAL A 82 -8.56 -11.30 -4.25
CA VAL A 82 -8.94 -9.88 -4.18
C VAL A 82 -9.94 -9.65 -3.06
N LEU A 83 -11.00 -10.46 -2.98
CA LEU A 83 -12.00 -10.31 -1.92
C LEU A 83 -11.40 -10.59 -0.53
N ALA A 84 -10.68 -11.71 -0.36
CA ALA A 84 -10.09 -12.08 0.92
C ALA A 84 -9.05 -11.06 1.41
N PHE A 85 -8.24 -10.50 0.51
CA PHE A 85 -7.25 -9.49 0.86
C PHE A 85 -7.92 -8.19 1.30
N ALA A 86 -8.92 -7.71 0.55
CA ALA A 86 -9.65 -6.49 0.90
C ALA A 86 -10.37 -6.64 2.25
N ASP A 87 -11.05 -7.76 2.48
CA ASP A 87 -11.76 -8.04 3.74
C ASP A 87 -10.81 -8.03 4.94
N GLU A 88 -9.67 -8.72 4.84
CA GLU A 88 -8.70 -8.75 5.93
C GLU A 88 -8.04 -7.39 6.15
N PHE A 89 -7.66 -6.70 5.07
CA PHE A 89 -7.08 -5.37 5.17
C PHE A 89 -8.02 -4.42 5.90
N ASP A 90 -9.29 -4.42 5.53
CA ASP A 90 -10.31 -3.57 6.14
C ASP A 90 -10.60 -3.91 7.59
N ASN A 91 -10.64 -5.21 7.92
CA ASN A 91 -10.80 -5.65 9.29
C ASN A 91 -9.64 -5.15 10.16
N VAL A 92 -8.40 -5.24 9.67
CA VAL A 92 -7.23 -4.78 10.42
C VAL A 92 -7.18 -3.26 10.53
N VAL A 93 -7.52 -2.50 9.48
CA VAL A 93 -7.63 -1.03 9.59
C VAL A 93 -8.59 -0.64 10.72
N LYS A 94 -9.71 -1.36 10.87
CA LYS A 94 -10.70 -1.10 11.92
C LYS A 94 -10.19 -1.47 13.31
N VAL A 95 -9.49 -2.59 13.45
CA VAL A 95 -9.11 -3.15 14.77
C VAL A 95 -7.75 -2.66 15.25
N SER A 96 -6.77 -2.51 14.36
CA SER A 96 -5.36 -2.26 14.70
C SER A 96 -4.71 -1.14 13.89
N GLY A 97 -5.51 -0.40 13.12
CA GLY A 97 -5.07 0.71 12.27
C GLY A 97 -4.31 0.31 11.01
N PHE A 98 -3.95 1.32 10.23
CA PHE A 98 -3.48 1.14 8.85
C PHE A 98 -2.07 0.58 8.74
N ASN A 99 -1.18 0.92 9.68
CA ASN A 99 0.22 0.48 9.62
C ASN A 99 0.35 -1.06 9.63
N ASN A 100 -0.59 -1.72 10.32
CA ASN A 100 -0.60 -3.17 10.46
C ASN A 100 -1.46 -3.87 9.38
N ALA A 101 -2.27 -3.11 8.62
CA ALA A 101 -3.23 -3.66 7.68
C ALA A 101 -2.59 -4.50 6.59
N PHE A 102 -1.57 -3.96 5.91
CA PHE A 102 -0.88 -4.70 4.86
C PHE A 102 -0.18 -5.98 5.33
N PRO A 103 0.72 -5.95 6.36
CA PRO A 103 1.45 -7.15 6.76
C PRO A 103 0.52 -8.25 7.29
N ILE A 104 -0.58 -7.90 7.97
CA ILE A 104 -1.56 -8.87 8.46
C ILE A 104 -2.41 -9.43 7.32
N ALA A 105 -2.95 -8.58 6.43
CA ALA A 105 -3.71 -9.02 5.26
C ALA A 105 -2.88 -9.94 4.34
N ARG A 106 -1.61 -9.61 4.13
CA ARG A 106 -0.67 -10.47 3.40
C ARG A 106 -0.51 -11.82 4.09
N ARG A 107 -0.26 -11.84 5.40
CA ARG A 107 -0.04 -13.10 6.14
C ARG A 107 -1.29 -13.99 6.10
N ALA A 108 -2.47 -13.42 6.32
CA ALA A 108 -3.74 -14.14 6.30
C ALA A 108 -4.07 -14.74 4.92
N THR A 109 -3.64 -14.08 3.85
CA THR A 109 -3.87 -14.53 2.47
C THR A 109 -2.70 -15.34 1.89
N TRP A 110 -1.56 -15.44 2.58
CA TRP A 110 -0.34 -16.02 2.01
C TRP A 110 -0.50 -17.49 1.65
N GLU A 111 -0.82 -18.34 2.63
CA GLU A 111 -0.85 -19.80 2.43
C GLU A 111 -1.95 -20.20 1.43
N LYS A 112 -3.15 -19.64 1.59
CA LYS A 112 -4.30 -19.97 0.73
C LYS A 112 -4.10 -19.49 -0.71
N PHE A 113 -3.42 -18.37 -0.92
CA PHE A 113 -3.28 -17.74 -2.24
C PHE A 113 -1.82 -17.61 -2.67
N ILE A 114 -0.95 -18.54 -2.27
CA ILE A 114 0.48 -18.49 -2.57
C ILE A 114 0.75 -18.42 -4.08
N THR A 115 -0.07 -19.10 -4.89
CA THR A 115 0.06 -19.06 -6.37
C THR A 115 -0.23 -17.68 -6.97
N VAL A 116 -0.98 -16.82 -6.28
CA VAL A 116 -1.20 -15.42 -6.66
C VAL A 116 -0.02 -14.57 -6.20
N TRP A 117 0.43 -14.74 -4.96
CA TRP A 117 1.60 -14.04 -4.40
C TRP A 117 2.88 -14.30 -5.20
N GLU A 118 3.14 -15.54 -5.61
CA GLU A 118 4.35 -15.93 -6.34
C GLU A 118 4.27 -15.64 -7.86
N SER A 119 3.10 -15.26 -8.38
CA SER A 119 2.91 -14.98 -9.80
C SER A 119 2.79 -13.48 -10.07
N PRO A 120 3.84 -12.84 -10.67
CA PRO A 120 3.79 -11.42 -11.02
C PRO A 120 2.60 -11.08 -11.94
N ALA A 121 2.23 -12.00 -12.85
CA ALA A 121 1.10 -11.80 -13.76
C ALA A 121 -0.26 -11.82 -13.03
N LYS A 122 -0.46 -12.75 -12.09
CA LYS A 122 -1.68 -12.78 -11.27
C LYS A 122 -1.75 -11.58 -10.33
N MET A 123 -0.63 -11.22 -9.68
CA MET A 123 -0.58 -10.03 -8.84
C MET A 123 -0.87 -8.75 -9.64
N THR A 124 -0.33 -8.63 -10.85
CA THR A 124 -0.67 -7.53 -11.78
C THR A 124 -2.16 -7.52 -12.10
N SER A 125 -2.76 -8.69 -12.34
CA SER A 125 -4.21 -8.80 -12.58
C SER A 125 -5.03 -8.35 -11.37
N ALA A 126 -4.63 -8.74 -10.15
CA ALA A 126 -5.28 -8.27 -8.91
C ALA A 126 -5.16 -6.75 -8.73
N VAL A 127 -3.99 -6.17 -9.01
CA VAL A 127 -3.79 -4.71 -9.01
C VAL A 127 -4.72 -4.03 -10.01
N SER A 128 -4.83 -4.54 -11.25
CA SER A 128 -5.72 -3.99 -12.27
C SER A 128 -7.18 -3.99 -11.84
N VAL A 129 -7.67 -5.07 -11.20
CA VAL A 129 -9.04 -5.13 -10.65
C VAL A 129 -9.28 -4.01 -9.64
N TYR A 130 -8.36 -3.80 -8.70
CA TYR A 130 -8.49 -2.72 -7.73
C TYR A 130 -8.44 -1.33 -8.37
N LEU A 131 -7.60 -1.12 -9.38
CA LEU A 131 -7.52 0.16 -10.09
C LEU A 131 -8.81 0.47 -10.87
N ALA A 132 -9.40 -0.53 -11.52
CA ALA A 132 -10.68 -0.41 -12.23
C ALA A 132 -11.79 -0.03 -11.25
N ASN A 133 -11.91 -0.77 -10.15
CA ASN A 133 -12.92 -0.49 -9.11
C ASN A 133 -12.73 0.88 -8.48
N ALA A 134 -11.49 1.28 -8.18
CA ALA A 134 -11.19 2.60 -7.66
C ALA A 134 -11.61 3.71 -8.63
N THR A 135 -11.35 3.51 -9.93
CA THR A 135 -11.75 4.45 -10.99
C THR A 135 -13.25 4.58 -11.09
N GLN A 136 -13.97 3.46 -11.15
CA GLN A 136 -15.43 3.47 -11.18
C GLN A 136 -16.03 4.17 -9.96
N CYS A 137 -15.52 3.88 -8.77
CA CYS A 137 -15.98 4.52 -7.53
C CYS A 137 -15.77 6.04 -7.59
N VAL A 138 -14.59 6.50 -8.02
CA VAL A 138 -14.29 7.93 -8.17
C VAL A 138 -15.22 8.62 -9.18
N LEU A 139 -15.47 7.99 -10.33
CA LEU A 139 -16.35 8.54 -11.37
C LEU A 139 -17.82 8.59 -10.93
N ASN A 140 -18.25 7.63 -10.13
CA ASN A 140 -19.60 7.59 -9.54
C ASN A 140 -19.74 8.51 -8.30
N GLY A 141 -18.70 9.25 -7.93
CA GLY A 141 -18.70 10.13 -6.76
C GLY A 141 -18.55 9.41 -5.41
N ASN A 142 -18.30 8.09 -5.42
CA ASN A 142 -18.05 7.30 -4.23
C ASN A 142 -16.56 7.31 -3.84
N THR A 143 -16.11 8.45 -3.31
CA THR A 143 -14.68 8.73 -3.08
C THR A 143 -14.07 7.83 -2.01
N GLU A 144 -14.81 7.48 -0.96
CA GLU A 144 -14.34 6.63 0.14
C GLU A 144 -13.90 5.25 -0.34
N PHE A 145 -14.74 4.58 -1.14
CA PHE A 145 -14.39 3.30 -1.73
C PHE A 145 -13.29 3.45 -2.79
N GLY A 146 -13.27 4.57 -3.51
CA GLY A 146 -12.17 4.93 -4.41
C GLY A 146 -10.81 4.94 -3.72
N HIS A 147 -10.73 5.56 -2.53
CA HIS A 147 -9.54 5.57 -1.69
C HIS A 147 -9.16 4.15 -1.22
N CYS A 148 -10.12 3.35 -0.78
CA CYS A 148 -9.89 1.98 -0.32
C CYS A 148 -9.28 1.10 -1.43
N TYR A 149 -9.92 1.03 -2.60
CA TYR A 149 -9.40 0.21 -3.70
C TYR A 149 -8.06 0.72 -4.24
N ALA A 150 -7.87 2.04 -4.35
CA ALA A 150 -6.58 2.60 -4.75
C ALA A 150 -5.46 2.27 -3.74
N THR A 151 -5.79 2.21 -2.45
CA THR A 151 -4.88 1.79 -1.38
C THR A 151 -4.47 0.34 -1.57
N TYR A 152 -5.41 -0.57 -1.83
CA TYR A 152 -5.10 -2.00 -2.03
C TYR A 152 -4.17 -2.19 -3.23
N ALA A 153 -4.47 -1.52 -4.35
CA ALA A 153 -3.59 -1.50 -5.51
C ALA A 153 -2.18 -0.99 -5.15
N ALA A 154 -2.09 0.14 -4.44
CA ALA A 154 -0.80 0.76 -4.09
C ALA A 154 0.03 -0.14 -3.17
N CYS A 155 -0.61 -0.81 -2.21
CA CYS A 155 0.02 -1.79 -1.33
C CYS A 155 0.66 -2.94 -2.13
N LEU A 156 -0.10 -3.55 -3.04
CA LEU A 156 0.39 -4.67 -3.85
C LEU A 156 1.49 -4.23 -4.83
N GLU A 157 1.37 -3.06 -5.47
CA GLU A 157 2.42 -2.50 -6.32
C GLU A 157 3.73 -2.23 -5.55
N GLN A 158 3.64 -1.65 -4.36
CA GLN A 158 4.80 -1.36 -3.51
C GLN A 158 5.46 -2.65 -3.03
N TRP A 159 4.66 -3.68 -2.71
CA TRP A 159 5.18 -5.01 -2.42
C TRP A 159 5.92 -5.59 -3.62
N MET A 160 5.31 -5.62 -4.81
CA MET A 160 5.95 -6.09 -6.04
C MET A 160 7.24 -5.34 -6.34
N ALA A 161 7.27 -4.02 -6.14
CA ALA A 161 8.46 -3.20 -6.33
C ALA A 161 9.61 -3.63 -5.40
N CYS A 162 9.31 -4.00 -4.15
CA CYS A 162 10.33 -4.39 -3.17
C CYS A 162 10.76 -5.86 -3.33
N THR A 163 9.82 -6.78 -3.55
CA THR A 163 10.08 -8.22 -3.46
C THR A 163 10.32 -8.88 -4.82
N VAL A 164 9.49 -8.53 -5.81
CA VAL A 164 9.51 -9.16 -7.13
C VAL A 164 10.52 -8.45 -8.05
N HIS A 165 10.36 -7.13 -8.21
CA HIS A 165 11.17 -6.35 -9.13
C HIS A 165 12.47 -5.86 -8.52
N LYS A 166 12.57 -5.83 -7.18
CA LYS A 166 13.69 -5.26 -6.43
C LYS A 166 14.08 -3.87 -6.98
N SER A 167 13.07 -3.07 -7.33
CA SER A 167 13.21 -1.72 -7.87
C SER A 167 13.13 -0.64 -6.78
N GLN A 168 12.79 -1.05 -5.56
CA GLN A 168 12.69 -0.21 -4.37
C GLN A 168 13.23 -0.95 -3.13
N ALA A 169 13.79 -0.20 -2.19
CA ALA A 169 14.41 -0.75 -0.97
C ALA A 169 13.40 -1.21 0.08
N ALA A 170 12.32 -0.44 0.24
CA ALA A 170 11.27 -0.66 1.25
C ALA A 170 9.98 0.00 0.77
N MET A 171 8.82 -0.48 1.23
CA MET A 171 7.53 0.10 0.86
C MET A 171 7.41 1.54 1.37
N ASP A 172 6.90 2.43 0.52
CA ASP A 172 6.62 3.82 0.87
C ASP A 172 5.23 3.92 1.53
N VAL A 173 5.16 3.51 2.80
CA VAL A 173 3.89 3.44 3.55
C VAL A 173 3.20 4.79 3.65
N TYR A 174 3.96 5.90 3.73
CA TYR A 174 3.37 7.24 3.77
C TYR A 174 2.73 7.64 2.45
N LYS A 175 3.32 7.26 1.31
CA LYS A 175 2.68 7.46 0.00
C LYS A 175 1.40 6.65 -0.14
N ILE A 176 1.37 5.42 0.38
CA ILE A 176 0.13 4.62 0.42
C ILE A 176 -0.90 5.29 1.33
N LEU A 177 -0.50 5.77 2.51
CA LEU A 177 -1.39 6.49 3.42
C LEU A 177 -1.95 7.79 2.82
N GLU A 178 -1.13 8.55 2.08
CA GLU A 178 -1.59 9.70 1.32
C GLU A 178 -2.64 9.33 0.27
N ILE A 179 -2.59 8.12 -0.30
CA ILE A 179 -3.64 7.63 -1.20
C ILE A 179 -4.88 7.25 -0.39
N HIS A 180 -4.72 6.71 0.82
CA HIS A 180 -5.84 6.27 1.66
C HIS A 180 -6.68 7.41 2.22
N ILE A 181 -6.04 8.50 2.68
CA ILE A 181 -6.73 9.61 3.37
C ILE A 181 -6.50 10.99 2.73
N GLY A 182 -5.80 11.05 1.60
CA GLY A 182 -5.47 12.31 0.95
C GLY A 182 -6.64 12.93 0.20
N ASP A 183 -6.36 14.07 -0.44
CA ASP A 183 -7.34 14.78 -1.26
C ASP A 183 -7.63 14.08 -2.60
N MET A 184 -8.75 14.45 -3.22
CA MET A 184 -9.17 13.92 -4.53
C MET A 184 -8.13 14.14 -5.63
N HIS A 185 -7.35 15.21 -5.55
CA HIS A 185 -6.29 15.43 -6.53
C HIS A 185 -5.22 14.34 -6.42
N THR A 186 -4.84 13.94 -5.21
CA THR A 186 -3.89 12.86 -4.96
C THR A 186 -4.43 11.51 -5.47
N LEU A 187 -5.68 11.17 -5.15
CA LEU A 187 -6.32 9.94 -5.60
C LEU A 187 -6.43 9.87 -7.14
N VAL A 188 -7.00 10.90 -7.76
CA VAL A 188 -7.19 10.94 -9.23
C VAL A 188 -5.85 10.96 -9.95
N SER A 189 -4.86 11.69 -9.42
CA SER A 189 -3.50 11.70 -9.98
C SER A 189 -2.84 10.32 -9.90
N TYR A 190 -3.11 9.55 -8.84
CA TYR A 190 -2.63 8.17 -8.71
C TYR A 190 -3.26 7.25 -9.76
N LEU A 191 -4.58 7.29 -9.93
CA LEU A 191 -5.33 6.44 -10.87
C LEU A 191 -4.99 6.78 -12.32
N ARG A 192 -5.00 8.07 -12.67
CA ARG A 192 -4.73 8.56 -14.04
C ARG A 192 -3.36 8.14 -14.58
N ARG A 193 -2.36 7.96 -13.71
CA ARG A 193 -1.02 7.49 -14.11
C ARG A 193 -0.98 5.99 -14.46
N ARG A 194 -2.02 5.24 -14.12
CA ARG A 194 -2.09 3.77 -14.26
C ARG A 194 -3.15 3.33 -15.25
N ILE A 195 -4.26 4.07 -15.32
CA ILE A 195 -5.36 3.79 -16.25
C ILE A 195 -5.42 4.93 -17.27
N PRO A 196 -5.18 4.64 -18.56
CA PRO A 196 -5.40 5.60 -19.63
C PRO A 196 -6.91 5.75 -19.89
N CYS A 197 -7.56 6.66 -19.15
CA CYS A 197 -8.99 6.92 -19.22
C CYS A 197 -9.24 8.43 -19.34
N CYS A 198 -9.97 8.85 -20.37
CA CYS A 198 -10.31 10.26 -20.58
C CYS A 198 -11.22 10.81 -19.47
N CYS A 199 -12.07 9.97 -18.86
CA CYS A 199 -12.89 10.38 -17.73
C CYS A 199 -12.05 10.71 -16.48
N LEU A 200 -10.90 10.05 -16.30
CA LEU A 200 -9.90 10.42 -15.29
C LEU A 200 -9.17 11.73 -15.65
N ASP A 201 -8.94 12.02 -16.93
CA ASP A 201 -8.39 13.33 -17.35
C ASP A 201 -9.36 14.47 -17.01
N GLU A 202 -10.64 14.32 -17.33
CA GLU A 202 -11.69 15.28 -17.00
C GLU A 202 -11.83 15.47 -15.48
N THR A 203 -11.87 14.37 -14.75
CA THR A 203 -11.92 14.38 -13.28
C THR A 203 -10.67 15.04 -12.70
N TYR A 204 -9.50 14.79 -13.28
CA TYR A 204 -8.26 15.44 -12.87
C TYR A 204 -8.31 16.95 -13.07
N VAL A 205 -8.85 17.44 -14.19
CA VAL A 205 -9.01 18.88 -14.43
C VAL A 205 -9.86 19.54 -13.36
N LYS A 206 -10.91 18.87 -12.85
CA LYS A 206 -11.75 19.36 -11.75
C LYS A 206 -10.96 19.55 -10.45
N PHE A 207 -9.99 18.67 -10.17
CA PHE A 207 -9.26 18.67 -8.90
C PHE A 207 -7.82 19.19 -8.98
N ARG A 208 -7.24 19.44 -10.16
CA ARG A 208 -5.82 19.85 -10.31
C ARG A 208 -5.40 21.11 -9.53
N SER A 209 -6.36 21.97 -9.22
CA SER A 209 -6.14 23.20 -8.45
C SER A 209 -6.31 23.01 -6.94
N THR A 210 -6.75 21.83 -6.49
CA THR A 210 -6.86 21.51 -5.07
C THR A 210 -5.47 21.54 -4.43
N LYS A 211 -5.38 22.20 -3.28
CA LYS A 211 -4.14 22.25 -2.51
C LYS A 211 -3.77 20.84 -2.07
N LYS A 212 -2.62 20.34 -2.54
CA LYS A 212 -2.07 19.06 -2.11
C LYS A 212 -1.85 19.06 -0.60
N ILE A 213 -2.49 18.13 0.07
CA ILE A 213 -2.29 17.93 1.50
C ILE A 213 -1.22 16.85 1.71
N GLY A 214 -0.52 16.94 2.83
CA GLY A 214 0.29 15.84 3.34
C GLY A 214 0.15 15.70 4.85
N LEU A 215 0.67 14.59 5.36
CA LEU A 215 0.36 14.08 6.70
C LEU A 215 1.57 14.14 7.61
N CYS A 216 1.40 14.79 8.75
CA CYS A 216 2.41 14.84 9.80
C CYS A 216 2.55 13.46 10.44
N SER A 217 3.78 12.93 10.50
CA SER A 217 4.09 11.66 11.14
C SER A 217 4.08 11.73 12.67
N ASN A 218 4.02 12.93 13.27
CA ASN A 218 3.78 13.07 14.70
C ASN A 218 2.30 12.80 14.97
N PRO A 219 1.95 11.73 15.71
CA PRO A 219 0.55 11.40 15.92
C PRO A 219 -0.14 12.35 16.92
N ASP A 220 0.64 13.03 17.77
CA ASP A 220 0.15 14.12 18.62
C ASP A 220 0.20 15.49 17.90
N CYS A 221 0.14 15.49 16.58
CA CYS A 221 0.13 16.73 15.81
C CYS A 221 -1.11 17.55 16.19
N PRO A 222 -0.95 18.85 16.56
CA PRO A 222 -2.08 19.68 16.94
C PRO A 222 -2.94 20.12 15.75
N LEU A 223 -2.47 19.91 14.51
CA LEU A 223 -3.24 20.23 13.31
C LEU A 223 -4.41 19.24 13.15
N PRO A 224 -5.58 19.69 12.67
CA PRO A 224 -6.69 18.79 12.36
C PRO A 224 -6.23 17.65 11.45
N ASN A 225 -6.47 16.41 11.88
CA ASN A 225 -6.05 15.19 11.19
C ASN A 225 -4.55 15.10 10.84
N GLY A 226 -3.70 15.88 11.51
CA GLY A 226 -2.27 15.97 11.20
C GLY A 226 -1.98 16.54 9.81
N GLN A 227 -2.93 17.24 9.20
CA GLN A 227 -2.85 17.67 7.80
C GLN A 227 -2.33 19.10 7.63
N THR A 228 -1.46 19.30 6.65
CA THR A 228 -1.04 20.65 6.19
C THR A 228 -0.76 20.67 4.69
N LYS A 229 -0.49 21.85 4.13
CA LYS A 229 -0.05 21.98 2.73
C LYS A 229 1.23 21.18 2.54
N ARG A 230 1.26 20.28 1.55
CA ARG A 230 2.43 19.44 1.26
C ARG A 230 3.70 20.26 1.02
N SER A 231 3.57 21.41 0.37
CA SER A 231 4.69 22.32 0.11
C SER A 231 5.31 22.95 1.37
N ALA A 232 4.62 22.88 2.52
CA ALA A 232 5.09 23.42 3.79
C ALA A 232 5.64 22.33 4.72
N MET A 233 5.65 21.06 4.29
CA MET A 233 6.11 19.95 5.11
C MET A 233 7.62 19.82 5.12
N LEU A 234 8.15 19.44 6.28
CA LEU A 234 9.53 19.08 6.49
C LEU A 234 9.67 17.57 6.34
N GLN A 235 10.56 17.11 5.46
CA GLN A 235 10.89 15.70 5.33
C GLN A 235 12.07 15.36 6.26
N CYS A 236 12.03 14.19 6.90
CA CYS A 236 13.19 13.70 7.64
C CYS A 236 14.39 13.54 6.69
N THR A 237 15.45 14.30 6.92
CA THR A 237 16.62 14.34 6.02
C THR A 237 17.39 13.02 5.98
N ARG A 238 17.27 12.20 7.04
CA ARG A 238 17.94 10.90 7.17
C ARG A 238 17.26 9.81 6.37
N CYS A 239 16.03 9.42 6.74
CA CYS A 239 15.31 8.33 6.05
C CYS A 239 14.64 8.81 4.75
N ARG A 240 14.19 10.07 4.69
CA ARG A 240 13.34 10.66 3.64
C ARG A 240 11.96 9.99 3.50
N VAL A 241 11.48 9.38 4.57
CA VAL A 241 10.19 8.67 4.63
C VAL A 241 9.17 9.47 5.45
N ALA A 242 9.54 9.88 6.67
CA ALA A 242 8.67 10.66 7.56
C ALA A 242 8.53 12.12 7.10
N ASN A 243 7.32 12.68 7.25
CA ASN A 243 7.03 14.09 6.95
C ASN A 243 6.43 14.77 8.19
N TYR A 244 6.78 16.02 8.44
CA TYR A 244 6.35 16.77 9.62
C TYR A 244 5.84 18.14 9.21
N CYS A 245 4.78 18.62 9.86
CA CYS A 245 4.28 19.97 9.60
C CYS A 245 5.20 21.07 10.17
N SER A 246 6.06 20.73 11.14
CA SER A 246 6.97 21.66 11.80
C SER A 246 8.14 20.93 12.47
N ARG A 247 9.16 21.69 12.88
CA ARG A 247 10.33 21.15 13.57
C ARG A 247 9.96 20.60 14.95
N GLU A 248 9.01 21.23 15.62
CA GLU A 248 8.50 20.82 16.93
C GLU A 248 7.87 19.43 16.85
N CYS A 249 7.05 19.17 15.82
CA CYS A 249 6.48 17.84 15.58
C CYS A 249 7.57 16.80 15.29
N GLN A 250 8.60 17.15 14.51
CA GLN A 250 9.72 16.25 14.24
C GLN A 250 10.49 15.89 15.51
N VAL A 251 10.79 16.87 16.36
CA VAL A 251 11.51 16.65 17.63
C VAL A 251 10.68 15.81 18.60
N LYS A 252 9.38 16.12 18.71
CA LYS A 252 8.47 15.39 19.61
C LYS A 252 8.36 13.91 19.23
N GLU A 253 8.28 13.61 17.93
CA GLU A 253 8.15 12.24 17.44
C GLU A 253 9.49 11.50 17.32
N TRP A 254 10.63 12.19 17.46
CA TRP A 254 11.96 11.61 17.32
C TRP A 254 12.21 10.34 18.17
N PRO A 255 11.81 10.26 19.46
CA PRO A 255 12.03 9.06 20.26
C PRO A 255 11.39 7.79 19.66
N ASN A 256 10.22 7.94 19.04
CA ASN A 256 9.52 6.84 18.36
C ASN A 256 10.10 6.62 16.95
N HIS A 257 10.26 7.70 16.18
CA HIS A 257 10.76 7.67 14.81
C HIS A 257 12.15 7.02 14.70
N LYS A 258 13.05 7.32 15.64
CA LYS A 258 14.43 6.85 15.63
C LYS A 258 14.56 5.33 15.45
N ARG A 259 13.61 4.56 16.00
CA ARG A 259 13.62 3.08 15.94
C ARG A 259 13.57 2.55 14.50
N TRP A 260 12.79 3.19 13.63
CA TRP A 260 12.61 2.78 12.23
C TRP A 260 13.37 3.68 11.24
N CYS A 261 13.73 4.90 11.63
CA CYS A 261 14.53 5.82 10.82
C CYS A 261 15.85 5.18 10.34
N ASP A 262 16.53 4.48 11.24
CA ASP A 262 17.84 3.86 10.98
C ASP A 262 17.72 2.71 9.99
N ASN A 263 16.65 1.91 10.11
CA ASN A 263 16.36 0.80 9.21
C ASN A 263 16.05 1.28 7.80
N ASP A 264 15.19 2.31 7.66
CA ASP A 264 14.85 2.90 6.36
C ASP A 264 16.08 3.51 5.69
N ALA A 265 16.89 4.24 6.47
CA ALA A 265 18.12 4.85 5.97
C ALA A 265 19.12 3.80 5.50
N LYS A 266 19.29 2.71 6.27
CA LYS A 266 20.17 1.60 5.92
C LYS A 266 19.68 0.88 4.66
N ALA A 267 18.41 0.50 4.61
CA ALA A 267 17.82 -0.19 3.46
C ALA A 267 18.00 0.62 2.17
N ARG A 268 17.77 1.94 2.22
CA ARG A 268 18.00 2.83 1.07
C ARG A 268 19.47 2.92 0.69
N ALA A 269 20.39 3.06 1.64
CA ALA A 269 21.82 3.12 1.36
C ALA A 269 22.35 1.83 0.71
N GLU A 270 21.92 0.66 1.21
CA GLU A 270 22.28 -0.64 0.64
C GLU A 270 21.74 -0.79 -0.79
N PHE A 271 20.50 -0.36 -1.02
CA PHE A 271 19.88 -0.38 -2.33
C PHE A 271 20.60 0.53 -3.33
N ASP A 272 20.91 1.76 -2.93
CA ASP A 272 21.62 2.72 -3.78
C ASP A 272 23.05 2.24 -4.11
N SER A 273 23.74 1.58 -3.17
CA SER A 273 25.04 0.96 -3.42
C SER A 273 24.95 -0.17 -4.46
N LYS A 274 23.95 -1.06 -4.36
CA LYS A 274 23.73 -2.15 -5.33
C LYS A 274 23.41 -1.63 -6.73
N LYS A 275 22.66 -0.53 -6.83
CA LYS A 275 22.36 0.12 -8.12
C LYS A 275 23.59 0.72 -8.79
N LYS A 276 24.57 1.22 -8.03
CA LYS A 276 25.81 1.77 -8.59
C LYS A 276 26.78 0.69 -9.08
N SER A 277 26.65 -0.53 -8.57
CA SER A 277 27.51 -1.67 -8.94
C SER A 277 26.96 -2.55 -10.06
N SER A 278 25.76 -2.25 -10.58
CA SER A 278 25.10 -2.97 -11.68
C SER A 278 25.16 -2.15 -12.96
#